data_AF-A0A942ZBJ8-F1
#
_entry.id   AF-A0A942ZBJ8-F1
#
_cell.length_a   1.000
_cell.length_b   1.000
_cell.length_c   1.000
_cell.angle_alpha   90.00
_cell.angle_beta   90.00
_cell.angle_gamma   90.00
#
_symmetry.space_group_name_H-M   'P 1'
#
loop_
_entity.id
_entity.type
_entity.pdbx_description
1 polymer ?
#
loop_
_entity_poly.entity_id
_entity_poly.type
_entity_poly.pdbx_seq_one_letter_code
_entity_poly.pdbx_strand_id
1 'polypeptide(L)'
;MSNDEKVVSLSRAKHDNENKPKQEDNTEKFEPVYCSFCGRPNTQVVKMVKGPGVNICSECTMIAVQYLILENQMPTGEAQKILDAFWNKLEH
;
A
#
# COMPACT_ATOMS: atom_id res chain seq x y z
N MET A 1 -10.24 -7.87 -11.62
CA MET A 1 -9.30 -7.42 -10.58
C MET A 1 -10.12 -6.90 -9.41
N SER A 2 -10.16 -7.65 -8.31
CA SER A 2 -10.91 -7.28 -7.10
C SER A 2 -10.17 -6.17 -6.34
N ASN A 3 -10.88 -5.34 -5.57
CA ASN A 3 -10.26 -4.22 -4.83
C ASN A 3 -9.20 -4.67 -3.81
N ASP A 4 -9.28 -5.92 -3.34
CA ASP A 4 -8.30 -6.61 -2.49
C ASP A 4 -6.94 -6.81 -3.16
N GLU A 5 -6.93 -7.09 -4.47
CA GLU A 5 -5.72 -7.40 -5.23
C GLU A 5 -4.80 -6.18 -5.39
N LYS A 6 -5.35 -4.98 -5.23
CA LYS A 6 -4.63 -3.70 -5.28
C LYS A 6 -3.90 -3.37 -3.98
N VAL A 7 -4.13 -4.09 -2.88
CA VAL A 7 -3.55 -3.79 -1.56
C VAL A 7 -2.44 -4.79 -1.21
N VAL A 8 -1.20 -4.31 -1.11
CA VAL A 8 -0.04 -5.09 -0.67
C VAL A 8 0.18 -4.87 0.83
N SER A 9 0.16 -5.92 1.65
CA SER A 9 0.46 -5.83 3.08
C SER A 9 1.94 -6.15 3.34
N LEU A 10 2.65 -5.23 4.03
CA LEU A 10 4.06 -5.42 4.41
C LEU A 10 4.24 -6.00 5.82
N SER A 11 3.14 -6.31 6.52
CA SER A 11 3.21 -6.89 7.86
C SER A 11 3.83 -8.29 7.77
N ARG A 12 5.06 -8.47 8.26
CA ARG A 12 5.63 -9.80 8.52
C ARG A 12 4.64 -10.55 9.41
N ALA A 13 4.20 -11.74 8.99
CA ALA A 13 3.37 -12.62 9.79
C ALA A 13 4.06 -12.88 11.14
N LYS A 14 3.64 -12.17 12.19
CA LYS A 14 3.87 -12.54 13.58
C LYS A 14 2.57 -13.16 14.07
N HIS A 15 2.68 -14.38 14.59
CA HIS A 15 1.61 -15.10 15.27
C HIS A 15 0.96 -14.23 16.37
N ASP A 16 -0.36 -14.14 16.26
CA ASP A 16 -1.42 -14.07 17.28
C ASP A 16 -1.21 -13.26 18.56
N ASN A 17 -2.10 -12.26 18.73
CA ASN A 17 -2.82 -12.07 19.98
C ASN A 17 -4.27 -11.63 19.65
N GLU A 18 -5.19 -12.58 19.77
CA GLU A 18 -6.63 -12.43 19.56
C GLU A 18 -7.24 -11.56 20.66
N ASN A 19 -7.62 -10.31 20.32
CA ASN A 19 -8.80 -9.69 20.90
C ASN A 19 -9.38 -8.58 20.01
N LYS A 20 -9.86 -8.93 18.82
CA LYS A 20 -10.72 -8.07 18.00
C LYS A 20 -12.17 -8.59 18.14
N PRO A 21 -13.15 -7.77 18.57
CA PRO A 21 -14.53 -8.23 18.67
C PRO A 21 -15.02 -8.70 17.30
N LYS A 22 -15.47 -9.95 17.22
CA LYS A 22 -16.19 -10.50 16.08
C LYS A 22 -17.60 -9.90 16.08
N GLN A 23 -17.87 -8.97 15.18
CA GLN A 23 -19.25 -8.62 14.84
C GLN A 23 -19.62 -9.35 13.55
N GLU A 24 -20.48 -10.35 13.74
CA GLU A 24 -21.23 -11.06 12.71
C GLU A 24 -22.35 -10.15 12.22
N ASP A 25 -22.27 -9.68 10.97
CA ASP A 25 -23.47 -9.36 10.18
C ASP A 25 -23.16 -9.55 8.68
N ASN A 26 -24.11 -10.19 8.00
CA ASN A 26 -24.06 -10.77 6.67
C ASN A 26 -24.21 -9.69 5.56
N THR A 27 -23.24 -8.79 5.45
CA THR A 27 -22.93 -8.09 4.20
C THR A 27 -21.41 -7.91 4.12
N GLU A 28 -20.74 -8.59 3.18
CA GLU A 28 -19.30 -8.44 2.92
C GLU A 28 -19.01 -7.02 2.38
N LYS A 29 -19.10 -6.00 3.23
CA LYS A 29 -18.65 -4.66 2.93
C LYS A 29 -17.15 -4.64 3.17
N PHE A 30 -16.40 -4.76 2.09
CA PHE A 30 -14.97 -4.47 2.06
C PHE A 30 -14.73 -3.06 2.64
N GLU A 31 -14.12 -2.97 3.82
CA GLU A 31 -13.76 -1.68 4.40
C GLU A 31 -12.63 -1.05 3.56
N PRO A 32 -12.87 0.12 2.94
CA PRO A 32 -11.86 0.76 2.11
C PRO A 32 -10.65 1.17 2.95
N VAL A 33 -9.46 0.90 2.43
CA VAL A 33 -8.19 1.35 3.03
C VAL A 33 -7.84 2.71 2.44
N TYR A 34 -7.53 3.68 3.30
CA TYR A 34 -7.20 5.04 2.87
C TYR A 34 -5.71 5.31 2.92
N CYS A 35 -5.19 6.01 1.91
CA CYS A 35 -3.83 6.54 1.91
C CYS A 35 -3.69 7.60 3.01
N SER A 36 -2.70 7.43 3.88
CA SER A 36 -2.42 8.37 4.98
C SER A 36 -1.91 9.73 4.50
N PHE A 37 -1.52 9.85 3.22
CA PHE A 37 -0.94 11.07 2.65
C PHE A 37 -1.96 11.89 1.86
N CYS A 38 -2.65 11.28 0.89
CA CYS A 38 -3.63 11.99 0.05
C CYS A 38 -5.10 11.76 0.44
N GLY A 39 -5.38 10.85 1.39
CA GLY A 39 -6.73 10.57 1.86
C GLY A 39 -7.62 9.79 0.88
N ARG A 40 -7.12 9.38 -0.29
CA ARG A 40 -7.90 8.59 -1.25
C ARG A 40 -8.03 7.12 -0.82
N PRO A 41 -9.21 6.48 -1.06
CA PRO A 41 -9.39 5.06 -0.81
C PRO A 41 -8.66 4.20 -1.84
N ASN A 42 -8.38 2.94 -1.50
CA ASN A 42 -7.76 1.95 -2.40
C ASN A 42 -8.55 1.72 -3.70
N THR A 43 -9.86 2.01 -3.70
CA THR A 43 -10.73 1.93 -4.89
C THR A 43 -10.44 3.02 -5.93
N GLN A 44 -9.81 4.13 -5.51
CA GLN A 44 -9.49 5.28 -6.37
C GLN A 44 -8.01 5.38 -6.74
N VAL A 45 -7.19 4.38 -6.39
CA VAL A 45 -5.75 4.36 -6.70
C VAL A 45 -5.36 3.05 -7.37
N VAL A 46 -4.24 3.05 -8.08
CA VAL A 46 -3.75 1.87 -8.83
C VAL A 46 -3.29 0.78 -7.86
N LYS A 47 -2.49 1.14 -6.87
CA LYS A 47 -2.05 0.25 -5.78
C LYS A 47 -2.02 0.97 -4.44
N MET A 48 -2.17 0.20 -3.38
CA MET A 48 -2.04 0.63 -2.00
C MET A 48 -1.06 -0.30 -1.27
N VAL A 49 -0.18 0.26 -0.47
CA VAL A 49 0.66 -0.50 0.46
C VAL A 49 0.13 -0.26 1.87
N LYS A 50 -0.24 -1.33 2.57
CA LYS A 50 -0.70 -1.32 3.97
C LYS A 50 0.46 -1.68 4.90
N GLY A 51 0.87 -0.72 5.72
CA GLY A 51 1.89 -0.88 6.75
C GLY A 51 1.29 -0.87 8.16
N PRO A 52 2.12 -1.10 9.19
CA PRO A 52 1.71 -0.94 10.58
C PRO A 52 1.39 0.53 10.88
N GLY A 53 0.09 0.86 10.97
CA GLY A 53 -0.39 2.20 11.33
C GLY A 53 -0.35 3.26 10.22
N VAL A 54 0.16 2.93 9.03
CA VAL A 54 0.26 3.87 7.90
C VAL A 54 0.03 3.15 6.58
N ASN A 55 -0.67 3.80 5.65
CA ASN A 55 -0.88 3.29 4.31
C ASN A 55 -0.43 4.32 3.28
N ILE A 56 0.18 3.88 2.18
CA ILE A 56 0.63 4.77 1.10
C ILE A 56 0.16 4.24 -0.25
N CYS A 57 -0.40 5.12 -1.09
CA CYS A 57 -0.79 4.76 -2.45
C CYS A 57 0.36 4.89 -3.44
N SER A 58 0.19 4.31 -4.62
CA SER A 58 1.16 4.35 -5.72
C SER A 58 1.60 5.77 -6.09
N GLU A 59 0.67 6.72 -6.19
CA GLU A 59 0.97 8.11 -6.58
C GLU A 59 1.76 8.85 -5.51
N CYS A 60 1.39 8.71 -4.23
CA CYS A 60 2.15 9.30 -3.13
C CYS A 60 3.55 8.69 -3.03
N THR A 61 3.69 7.40 -3.35
CA THR A 61 5.01 6.74 -3.40
C THR A 61 5.87 7.35 -4.51
N MET A 62 5.33 7.58 -5.71
CA MET A 62 6.06 8.23 -6.80
C MET A 62 6.52 9.64 -6.44
N ILE A 63 5.66 10.44 -5.81
CA ILE A 63 6.02 11.80 -5.36
C ILE A 63 7.15 11.73 -4.34
N ALA A 64 7.07 10.82 -3.36
CA ALA A 64 8.10 10.64 -2.35
C ALA A 64 9.45 10.23 -2.99
N VAL A 65 9.44 9.27 -3.91
CA VAL A 65 10.65 8.85 -4.63
C VAL A 65 11.24 10.00 -5.46
N GLN A 66 10.41 10.75 -6.18
CA GLN A 66 10.85 11.90 -6.96
C GLN A 66 11.53 12.96 -6.08
N TYR A 67 10.96 13.24 -4.90
CA TYR A 67 11.55 14.17 -3.93
C TYR A 67 12.91 13.67 -3.42
N LEU A 68 13.01 12.38 -3.05
CA LEU A 68 14.26 11.79 -2.55
C LEU A 68 15.38 11.80 -3.62
N ILE A 69 15.03 11.63 -4.89
CA ILE A 69 15.97 11.74 -6.01
C ILE A 69 16.46 13.19 -6.15
N LEU A 70 15.54 14.18 -6.10
CA LEU A 70 15.90 15.61 -6.25
C LEU A 70 16.80 16.11 -5.13
N GLU A 71 16.58 15.64 -3.89
CA GLU A 71 17.40 15.98 -2.73
C GLU A 71 18.73 15.20 -2.66
N ASN A 72 19.06 14.40 -3.69
CA ASN A 72 20.21 13.49 -3.70
C ASN A 72 20.26 12.52 -2.51
N GLN A 73 19.10 12.24 -1.89
CA GLN A 73 18.96 11.30 -0.77
C GLN A 73 18.76 9.85 -1.25
N MET A 74 18.59 9.65 -2.56
CA MET A 74 18.44 8.34 -3.18
C MET A 74 19.03 8.35 -4.59
N PRO A 75 20.07 7.53 -4.89
CA PRO A 75 20.57 7.40 -6.25
C PRO A 75 19.53 6.69 -7.13
N THR A 76 19.37 7.13 -8.38
CA THR A 76 18.33 6.65 -9.31
C THR A 76 18.33 5.12 -9.49
N GLY A 77 19.51 4.48 -9.42
CA GLY A 77 19.63 3.03 -9.53
C GLY A 77 19.05 2.24 -8.35
N GLU A 78 19.01 2.83 -7.14
CA GLU A 78 18.36 2.21 -5.98
C GLU A 78 16.85 2.46 -6.01
N ALA A 79 16.43 3.66 -6.40
CA ALA A 79 15.02 3.99 -6.60
C ALA A 79 14.35 3.03 -7.59
N GLN A 80 15.02 2.73 -8.70
CA GLN A 80 14.49 1.83 -9.73
C GLN A 80 14.23 0.43 -9.20
N LYS A 81 15.15 -0.15 -8.40
CA LYS A 81 14.97 -1.49 -7.81
C LYS A 81 13.76 -1.55 -6.88
N ILE A 82 13.52 -0.48 -6.13
CA ILE A 82 12.36 -0.37 -5.24
C ILE A 82 11.09 -0.33 -6.09
N LEU A 83 11.02 0.53 -7.09
CA LEU A 83 9.87 0.63 -8.01
C LEU A 83 9.61 -0.70 -8.74
N ASP A 84 10.64 -1.40 -9.19
CA ASP A 84 10.47 -2.69 -9.87
C ASP A 84 9.84 -3.73 -8.94
N ALA A 85 10.25 -3.80 -7.67
CA ALA A 85 9.72 -4.75 -6.70
C ALA A 85 8.22 -4.54 -6.41
N PHE A 86 7.75 -3.30 -6.45
CA PHE A 86 6.37 -2.94 -6.16
C PHE A 86 5.45 -3.01 -7.41
N TRP A 87 5.97 -2.72 -8.61
CA TRP A 87 5.17 -2.62 -9.85
C TRP A 87 5.27 -3.81 -10.80
N ASN A 88 6.27 -4.69 -10.70
CA ASN A 88 6.39 -5.89 -11.56
C ASN A 88 5.25 -6.91 -11.41
N LYS A 89 4.37 -6.76 -10.41
CA LYS A 89 3.20 -7.61 -10.20
C LYS A 89 1.92 -7.11 -10.92
N LEU A 90 2.03 -6.17 -11.87
CA LEU A 90 0.87 -5.64 -12.63
C LEU A 90 0.60 -6.34 -13.98
N GLU A 91 1.48 -7.23 -14.45
CA GLU A 91 1.40 -7.79 -15.82
C GLU A 91 1.01 -9.28 -15.95
N HIS A 92 0.31 -9.88 -14.98
CA HIS A 92 -0.35 -11.17 -15.18
C HIS A 92 -1.77 -11.18 -14.62
#